data_AF-A0A1F3NWD8-F1
#
_entry.id   AF-A0A1F3NWD8-F1
#
_cell.length_a   1.000
_cell.length_b   1.000
_cell.length_c   1.000
_cell.angle_alpha   90.00
_cell.angle_beta   90.00
_cell.angle_gamma   90.00
#
_symmetry.space_group_name_H-M   'P 1'
#
loop_
_entity.id
_entity.type
_entity.pdbx_description
1 polymer ?
#
loop_
_entity_poly.entity_id
_entity_poly.type
_entity_poly.pdbx_seq_one_letter_code
_entity_poly.pdbx_strand_id
1 'polypeptide(L)'
;MKPLKTFSITPTHYLALLLFFLISIPVAPPCFSQYIEINRTDGTQLKLLTSTIDSIKLVSTTAGTVTDIDGNVYSTITIGTQVWMKENLKVTKYRNGDAIATTTSTSIPNDSTSKYQWAYNNDNNNAATYGRLYTWYAITDSRNVCPAGWHVPSDAEWCTLENFVEVNTDPTCNLTGGRGTNTGGKLKEAGTSHWSSPNSGADNSSGFTALPGGYRLAADGSFGYLGDYGLWWSATEGDATLAWYRDLGYDYAVAYRYNDTKSLGFSVRCVRD
;
A
#
# COMPACT_ATOMS: atom_id res chain seq x y z
N MET A 1 -26.98 14.57 28.29
CA MET A 1 -26.97 13.65 27.14
C MET A 1 -26.42 12.31 27.61
N LYS A 2 -27.09 11.19 27.31
CA LYS A 2 -26.61 9.83 27.64
C LYS A 2 -26.22 9.13 26.32
N PRO A 3 -25.13 8.35 26.29
CA PRO A 3 -24.72 7.63 25.08
C PRO A 3 -25.76 6.54 24.76
N LEU A 4 -26.02 6.28 23.48
CA LEU A 4 -26.88 5.14 23.10
C LEU A 4 -26.25 3.81 23.48
N LYS A 5 -24.92 3.74 23.40
CA LYS A 5 -24.12 2.58 23.74
C LYS A 5 -22.68 3.01 23.98
N THR A 6 -22.06 2.46 25.01
CA THR A 6 -20.66 2.69 25.33
C THR A 6 -19.88 1.41 25.07
N PHE A 7 -18.77 1.51 24.36
CA PHE A 7 -17.88 0.38 24.09
C PHE A 7 -16.49 0.66 24.66
N SER A 8 -15.91 -0.36 25.30
CA SER A 8 -14.53 -0.36 25.82
C SER A 8 -13.77 -1.49 25.13
N ILE A 9 -12.64 -1.17 24.53
CA ILE A 9 -11.83 -2.15 23.78
C ILE A 9 -10.49 -2.31 24.50
N THR A 10 -10.14 -3.55 24.89
CA THR A 10 -8.87 -3.87 25.55
C THR A 10 -7.86 -4.47 24.56
N PRO A 11 -6.54 -4.35 24.80
CA PRO A 11 -5.51 -4.75 23.84
C PRO A 11 -5.34 -6.28 23.64
N THR A 12 -6.08 -7.13 24.37
CA THR A 12 -5.80 -8.57 24.46
C THR A 12 -6.65 -9.48 23.57
N HIS A 13 -7.28 -8.96 22.51
CA HIS A 13 -7.98 -9.79 21.51
C HIS A 13 -7.47 -9.50 20.10
N TYR A 14 -6.33 -10.09 19.75
CA TYR A 14 -5.74 -10.05 18.40
C TYR A 14 -6.41 -11.00 17.40
N LEU A 15 -7.49 -11.68 17.78
CA LEU A 15 -8.23 -12.57 16.87
C LEU A 15 -9.72 -12.19 16.87
N ALA A 16 -10.22 -11.92 15.65
CA ALA A 16 -11.62 -11.75 15.29
C ALA A 16 -12.38 -10.59 15.98
N LEU A 17 -12.54 -9.48 15.26
CA LEU A 17 -13.73 -8.64 15.43
C LEU A 17 -14.20 -8.09 14.08
N LEU A 18 -14.56 -9.00 13.18
CA LEU A 18 -15.53 -8.74 12.12
C LEU A 18 -16.91 -8.63 12.78
N LEU A 19 -17.17 -7.53 13.48
CA LEU A 19 -18.51 -7.22 13.97
C LEU A 19 -19.26 -6.46 12.88
N PHE A 20 -19.86 -7.22 11.95
CA PHE A 20 -20.98 -6.72 11.17
C PHE A 20 -22.16 -6.52 12.12
N PHE A 21 -22.32 -5.31 12.67
CA PHE A 21 -23.56 -4.94 13.33
C PHE A 21 -24.48 -4.26 12.32
N LEU A 22 -25.50 -4.99 11.84
CA LEU A 22 -26.71 -4.37 11.31
C LEU A 22 -27.45 -3.75 12.49
N ILE A 23 -27.23 -2.46 12.74
CA ILE A 23 -27.95 -1.73 13.78
C ILE A 23 -29.26 -1.22 13.16
N SER A 24 -30.36 -1.94 13.36
CA SER A 24 -31.69 -1.33 13.18
C SER A 24 -31.95 -0.42 14.38
N ILE A 25 -31.83 0.89 14.19
CA ILE A 25 -32.16 1.89 15.21
C ILE A 25 -33.63 2.26 15.02
N PRO A 26 -34.50 2.10 16.04
CA PRO A 26 -35.86 2.61 15.94
C PRO A 26 -35.82 4.15 15.88
N VAL A 27 -36.58 4.72 14.94
CA VAL A 27 -36.68 6.17 14.74
C VAL A 27 -37.22 6.80 16.03
N ALA A 28 -36.40 7.54 16.75
CA ALA A 28 -36.80 8.28 17.94
C ALA A 28 -37.29 9.69 17.57
N PRO A 29 -38.14 10.33 18.40
CA PRO A 29 -38.70 11.66 18.12
C PRO A 29 -37.62 12.74 17.94
N PRO A 30 -37.92 13.84 17.22
CA PRO A 30 -36.92 14.76 16.65
C PRO A 30 -36.13 15.65 17.65
N CYS A 31 -36.12 15.34 18.95
CA CYS A 31 -35.57 16.23 19.98
C CYS A 31 -34.37 15.68 20.78
N PHE A 32 -33.83 14.51 20.43
CA PHE A 32 -32.62 13.99 21.09
C PHE A 32 -31.46 13.81 20.10
N SER A 33 -30.38 14.55 20.33
CA SER A 33 -29.11 14.29 19.66
C SER A 33 -28.54 12.95 20.15
N GLN A 34 -28.33 12.04 19.20
CA GLN A 34 -27.84 10.69 19.41
C GLN A 34 -26.33 10.64 19.09
N TYR A 35 -25.54 9.97 19.94
CA TYR A 35 -24.10 9.80 19.71
C TYR A 35 -23.60 8.42 20.12
N ILE A 36 -22.57 7.94 19.42
CA ILE A 36 -21.75 6.80 19.80
C ILE A 36 -20.46 7.33 20.42
N GLU A 37 -20.08 6.75 21.56
CA GLU A 37 -18.85 7.07 22.28
C GLU A 37 -17.92 5.85 22.26
N ILE A 38 -16.76 6.01 21.63
CA ILE A 38 -15.73 4.99 21.54
C ILE A 38 -14.56 5.42 22.43
N ASN A 39 -14.28 4.64 23.46
CA ASN A 39 -13.22 4.91 24.42
C ASN A 39 -12.04 3.97 24.16
N ARG A 40 -10.90 4.56 23.77
CA ARG A 40 -9.62 3.84 23.68
C ARG A 40 -8.99 3.72 25.06
N THR A 41 -8.22 2.65 25.26
CA THR A 41 -7.48 2.39 26.51
C THR A 41 -6.34 3.39 26.76
N ASP A 42 -5.90 4.11 25.73
CA ASP A 42 -4.98 5.25 25.85
C ASP A 42 -5.66 6.55 26.31
N GLY A 43 -6.97 6.52 26.60
CA GLY A 43 -7.75 7.67 27.07
C GLY A 43 -8.34 8.53 25.94
N THR A 44 -8.07 8.21 24.67
CA THR A 44 -8.64 8.94 23.53
C THR A 44 -10.13 8.64 23.39
N GLN A 45 -10.95 9.68 23.25
CA GLN A 45 -12.39 9.59 23.04
C GLN A 45 -12.79 10.05 21.63
N LEU A 46 -13.59 9.24 20.94
CA LEU A 46 -14.25 9.62 19.69
C LEU A 46 -15.76 9.70 19.93
N LYS A 47 -16.33 10.89 19.67
CA LYS A 47 -17.77 11.15 19.74
C LYS A 47 -18.28 11.40 18.33
N LEU A 48 -19.09 10.49 17.80
CA LEU A 48 -19.73 10.64 16.51
C LEU A 48 -21.17 11.10 16.71
N LEU A 49 -21.50 12.29 16.19
CA LEU A 49 -22.86 12.83 16.16
C LEU A 49 -23.47 12.45 14.81
N THR A 50 -24.47 11.56 14.79
CA THR A 50 -25.13 11.19 13.53
C THR A 50 -26.50 10.56 13.79
N SER A 51 -27.44 10.81 12.86
CA SER A 51 -28.77 10.20 12.84
C SER A 51 -28.81 8.87 12.06
N THR A 52 -27.77 8.53 11.29
CA THR A 52 -27.67 7.29 10.51
C THR A 52 -26.21 6.83 10.42
N ILE A 53 -25.94 5.55 10.71
CA ILE A 53 -24.63 4.92 10.55
C ILE A 53 -24.84 3.64 9.77
N ASP A 54 -24.42 3.62 8.52
CA ASP A 54 -24.45 2.40 7.72
C ASP A 54 -23.28 1.46 8.08
N SER A 55 -22.12 2.01 8.46
CA SER A 55 -21.02 1.24 9.09
C SER A 55 -20.00 2.15 9.78
N ILE A 56 -19.40 1.66 10.87
CA ILE A 56 -18.22 2.28 11.51
C ILE A 56 -17.03 1.34 11.30
N LYS A 57 -15.95 1.90 10.75
CA LYS A 57 -14.68 1.18 10.56
C LYS A 57 -13.63 1.74 11.51
N LEU A 58 -13.28 0.96 12.52
CA LEU A 58 -12.21 1.30 13.47
C LEU A 58 -10.86 0.91 12.89
N VAL A 59 -10.02 1.89 12.57
CA VAL A 59 -8.63 1.67 12.17
C VAL A 59 -7.75 1.90 13.39
N SER A 60 -7.19 0.82 13.96
CA SER A 60 -6.18 0.91 15.01
C SER A 60 -4.83 1.19 14.36
N THR A 61 -4.39 2.45 14.39
CA THR A 61 -3.07 2.86 13.92
C THR A 61 -2.04 2.67 15.03
N THR A 62 -1.58 1.44 15.24
CA THR A 62 -0.37 1.24 16.05
C THR A 62 0.82 1.72 15.23
N ALA A 63 1.42 2.84 15.63
CA ALA A 63 2.65 3.34 15.01
C ALA A 63 3.78 2.35 15.30
N GLY A 64 4.33 1.78 14.24
CA GLY A 64 5.48 0.89 14.29
C GLY A 64 6.52 1.30 13.26
N THR A 65 7.72 0.77 13.42
CA THR A 65 8.78 0.90 12.42
C THR A 65 9.42 -0.45 12.15
N VAL A 66 10.07 -0.56 11.01
CA VAL A 66 10.93 -1.68 10.65
C VAL A 66 12.20 -1.14 10.00
N THR A 67 13.34 -1.81 10.22
CA THR A 67 14.64 -1.41 9.67
C THR A 67 15.18 -2.50 8.77
N ASP A 68 15.69 -2.13 7.59
CA ASP A 68 16.35 -3.06 6.68
C ASP A 68 17.86 -3.24 6.98
N ILE A 69 18.52 -4.06 6.17
CA ILE A 69 19.95 -4.38 6.31
C ILE A 69 20.88 -3.18 6.04
N ASP A 70 20.38 -2.14 5.36
CA ASP A 70 21.12 -0.91 5.09
C ASP A 70 20.88 0.17 6.17
N GLY A 71 20.04 -0.13 7.17
CA GLY A 71 19.69 0.82 8.22
C GLY A 71 18.58 1.79 7.82
N ASN A 72 17.88 1.58 6.70
CA ASN A 72 16.72 2.38 6.35
C ASN A 72 15.58 2.05 7.31
N VAL A 73 15.03 3.07 7.97
CA VAL A 73 13.87 2.94 8.85
C VAL A 73 12.61 3.28 8.07
N TYR A 74 11.61 2.41 8.15
CA TYR A 74 10.31 2.54 7.51
C TYR A 74 9.23 2.63 8.57
N SER A 75 8.30 3.57 8.43
CA SER A 75 7.10 3.62 9.23
C SER A 75 6.14 2.54 8.78
N THR A 76 5.30 2.03 9.68
CA THR A 76 4.32 0.98 9.36
C THR A 76 2.90 1.41 9.67
N ILE A 77 1.94 0.87 8.92
CA ILE A 77 0.53 1.12 9.09
C ILE A 77 -0.26 -0.20 9.06
N THR A 78 -1.22 -0.35 9.97
CA THR A 78 -2.15 -1.48 9.93
C THR A 78 -3.36 -1.09 9.08
N ILE A 79 -3.61 -1.86 8.02
CA ILE A 79 -4.75 -1.69 7.12
C ILE A 79 -5.48 -3.03 7.04
N GLY A 80 -6.61 -3.10 7.75
CA GLY A 80 -7.34 -4.34 7.93
C GLY A 80 -6.56 -5.32 8.78
N THR A 81 -6.33 -6.51 8.25
CA THR A 81 -5.55 -7.56 8.90
C THR A 81 -4.06 -7.48 8.56
N GLN A 82 -3.67 -6.62 7.63
CA GLN A 82 -2.30 -6.54 7.11
C GLN A 82 -1.55 -5.35 7.71
N VAL A 83 -0.24 -5.50 7.88
CA VAL A 83 0.65 -4.41 8.28
C VAL A 83 1.62 -4.10 7.15
N TRP A 84 1.56 -2.87 6.66
CA TRP A 84 2.28 -2.41 5.48
C TRP A 84 3.35 -1.39 5.86
N MET A 85 4.45 -1.37 5.12
CA MET A 85 5.34 -0.21 5.11
C MET A 85 4.63 1.01 4.52
N LYS A 86 4.92 2.21 5.05
CA LYS A 86 4.40 3.47 4.52
C LYS A 86 5.26 4.06 3.40
N GLU A 87 6.55 3.79 3.41
CA GLU A 87 7.49 4.24 2.40
C GLU A 87 7.88 3.08 1.46
N ASN A 88 8.30 3.40 0.24
CA ASN A 88 8.81 2.43 -0.70
C ASN A 88 10.21 1.96 -0.27
N LEU A 89 10.56 0.70 -0.58
CA LEU A 89 11.82 0.06 -0.20
C LEU A 89 13.03 0.77 -0.81
N LYS A 90 14.09 0.95 -0.01
CA LYS A 90 15.32 1.70 -0.36
C LYS A 90 16.58 0.84 -0.29
N VAL A 91 16.41 -0.46 -0.04
CA VAL A 91 17.48 -1.40 0.18
C VAL A 91 18.35 -1.58 -1.07
N THR A 92 19.65 -1.71 -0.85
CA THR A 92 20.68 -1.97 -1.87
C THR A 92 21.32 -3.34 -1.72
N LYS A 93 20.95 -4.07 -0.66
CA LYS A 93 21.44 -5.41 -0.35
C LYS A 93 20.29 -6.36 -0.06
N TYR A 94 20.52 -7.63 -0.36
CA TYR A 94 19.68 -8.70 0.14
C TYR A 94 19.87 -8.89 1.65
N ARG A 95 18.96 -9.61 2.29
CA ARG A 95 18.97 -9.86 3.73
C ARG A 95 20.23 -10.61 4.20
N ASN A 96 20.89 -11.36 3.32
CA ASN A 96 22.16 -12.04 3.61
C ASN A 96 23.39 -11.11 3.48
N GLY A 97 23.21 -9.85 3.11
CA GLY A 97 24.27 -8.85 2.95
C GLY A 97 24.85 -8.72 1.53
N ASP A 98 24.48 -9.61 0.60
CA ASP A 98 24.90 -9.50 -0.80
C ASP A 98 24.32 -8.22 -1.43
N ALA A 99 25.12 -7.51 -2.23
CA ALA A 99 24.62 -6.37 -2.98
C ALA A 99 23.60 -6.80 -4.05
N ILE A 100 22.52 -6.03 -4.18
CA ILE A 100 21.66 -6.05 -5.35
C ILE A 100 22.37 -5.20 -6.41
N ALA A 101 22.62 -5.78 -7.57
CA ALA A 101 23.39 -5.11 -8.62
C ALA A 101 22.68 -3.85 -9.14
N THR A 102 23.44 -3.01 -9.83
CA THR A 102 22.90 -1.96 -10.69
C THR A 102 23.54 -2.10 -12.07
N THR A 103 22.97 -1.46 -13.08
CA THR A 103 23.55 -1.47 -14.44
C THR A 103 23.20 -0.19 -15.19
N THR A 104 24.15 0.30 -15.98
CA THR A 104 23.95 1.37 -16.96
C THR A 104 23.53 0.83 -18.33
N SER A 105 23.44 -0.50 -18.49
CA SER A 105 22.97 -1.12 -19.73
C SER A 105 21.58 -0.63 -20.06
N THR A 106 21.41 -0.25 -21.33
CA THR A 106 20.14 0.21 -21.89
C THR A 106 19.20 -0.96 -22.11
N SER A 107 19.71 -2.14 -22.48
CA SER A 107 18.91 -3.36 -22.63
C SER A 107 19.24 -4.36 -21.52
N ILE A 108 18.20 -4.83 -20.84
CA ILE A 108 18.29 -5.82 -19.76
C ILE A 108 17.48 -7.07 -20.15
N PRO A 109 18.07 -8.27 -20.12
CA PRO A 109 17.36 -9.50 -20.50
C PRO A 109 16.22 -9.80 -19.54
N ASN A 110 15.17 -10.44 -20.02
CA ASN A 110 14.01 -10.80 -19.21
C ASN A 110 14.14 -12.21 -18.59
N ASP A 111 15.20 -12.43 -17.82
CA ASP A 111 15.49 -13.73 -17.19
C ASP A 111 16.04 -13.58 -15.77
N SER A 112 16.22 -14.72 -15.09
CA SER A 112 16.66 -14.80 -13.69
C SER A 112 18.02 -14.17 -13.38
N THR A 113 18.82 -13.79 -14.37
CA THR A 113 20.08 -13.06 -14.16
C THR A 113 19.86 -11.57 -13.92
N SER A 114 18.70 -11.03 -14.30
CA SER A 114 18.37 -9.61 -14.20
C SER A 114 17.93 -9.19 -12.81
N LYS A 115 18.89 -9.16 -11.89
CA LYS A 115 18.70 -8.83 -10.47
C LYS A 115 19.28 -7.47 -10.16
N TYR A 116 18.54 -6.44 -10.55
CA TYR A 116 18.99 -5.05 -10.48
C TYR A 116 18.08 -4.14 -9.67
N GLN A 117 18.68 -3.07 -9.16
CA GLN A 117 18.00 -1.94 -8.54
C GLN A 117 18.60 -0.60 -8.98
N TRP A 118 17.79 0.47 -8.92
CA TRP A 118 18.20 1.85 -9.21
C TRP A 118 17.51 2.86 -8.31
N ALA A 119 18.18 3.99 -8.09
CA ALA A 119 17.49 5.23 -7.74
C ALA A 119 16.93 5.85 -9.03
N TYR A 120 15.78 6.51 -8.97
CA TYR A 120 15.23 7.19 -10.14
C TYR A 120 16.22 8.23 -10.67
N ASN A 121 16.48 8.24 -11.99
CA ASN A 121 17.52 9.06 -12.63
C ASN A 121 18.94 8.87 -12.07
N ASN A 122 19.20 7.75 -11.38
CA ASN A 122 20.44 7.50 -10.65
C ASN A 122 20.76 8.57 -9.57
N ASP A 123 19.75 9.28 -9.07
CA ASP A 123 19.90 10.28 -8.01
C ASP A 123 19.38 9.73 -6.67
N ASN A 124 20.28 9.60 -5.69
CA ASN A 124 19.92 9.09 -4.37
C ASN A 124 18.98 10.02 -3.58
N ASN A 125 18.85 11.29 -3.95
CA ASN A 125 17.81 12.15 -3.36
C ASN A 125 16.41 11.67 -3.74
N ASN A 126 16.24 11.18 -4.99
CA ASN A 126 14.99 10.55 -5.39
C ASN A 126 14.76 9.25 -4.62
N ALA A 127 15.81 8.46 -4.39
CA ALA A 127 15.68 7.24 -3.59
C ALA A 127 15.25 7.52 -2.15
N ALA A 128 15.71 8.62 -1.55
CA ALA A 128 15.32 9.01 -0.19
C ALA A 128 13.81 9.25 -0.06
N THR A 129 13.19 9.89 -1.07
CA THR A 129 11.77 10.24 -1.10
C THR A 129 10.89 9.12 -1.66
N TYR A 130 11.23 8.60 -2.83
CA TYR A 130 10.37 7.72 -3.62
C TYR A 130 10.69 6.23 -3.49
N GLY A 131 11.78 5.89 -2.79
CA GLY A 131 12.31 4.54 -2.78
C GLY A 131 13.13 4.23 -4.03
N ARG A 132 13.54 2.97 -4.13
CA ARG A 132 14.27 2.45 -5.29
C ARG A 132 13.35 1.65 -6.21
N LEU A 133 13.79 1.53 -7.45
CA LEU A 133 13.16 0.71 -8.48
C LEU A 133 13.92 -0.60 -8.60
N TYR A 134 13.21 -1.71 -8.68
CA TYR A 134 13.77 -3.06 -8.72
C TYR A 134 13.20 -3.83 -9.90
N THR A 135 14.04 -4.68 -10.47
CA THR A 135 13.59 -5.77 -11.35
C THR A 135 12.81 -6.82 -10.57
N TRP A 136 11.89 -7.54 -11.23
CA TRP A 136 11.10 -8.56 -10.56
C TRP A 136 11.96 -9.71 -10.05
N TYR A 137 12.97 -10.15 -10.80
CA TYR A 137 13.89 -11.20 -10.32
C TYR A 137 14.74 -10.77 -9.12
N ALA A 138 14.96 -9.46 -8.91
CA ALA A 138 15.60 -9.00 -7.69
C ALA A 138 14.69 -9.18 -6.47
N ILE A 139 13.39 -8.90 -6.59
CA ILE A 139 12.47 -8.88 -5.45
C ILE A 139 12.01 -10.28 -5.03
N THR A 140 12.05 -11.25 -5.94
CA THR A 140 11.71 -12.66 -5.70
C THR A 140 12.93 -13.56 -5.48
N ASP A 141 14.12 -12.97 -5.36
CA ASP A 141 15.33 -13.72 -5.03
C ASP A 141 15.20 -14.33 -3.62
N SER A 142 15.60 -15.61 -3.49
CA SER A 142 15.62 -16.37 -2.24
C SER A 142 16.37 -15.69 -1.07
N ARG A 143 17.28 -14.75 -1.35
CA ARG A 143 18.02 -13.99 -0.33
C ARG A 143 17.20 -12.86 0.30
N ASN A 144 16.01 -12.56 -0.25
CA ASN A 144 15.01 -11.61 0.23
C ASN A 144 15.47 -10.14 0.25
N VAL A 145 14.62 -9.23 -0.21
CA VAL A 145 14.86 -7.78 -0.15
C VAL A 145 14.21 -7.11 1.06
N CYS A 146 13.13 -7.70 1.59
CA CYS A 146 12.44 -7.15 2.76
C CYS A 146 13.16 -7.52 4.07
N PRO A 147 12.98 -6.75 5.16
CA PRO A 147 13.45 -7.08 6.50
C PRO A 147 12.92 -8.44 7.02
N ALA A 148 13.55 -9.02 8.04
CA ALA A 148 13.05 -10.27 8.64
C ALA A 148 11.64 -10.08 9.25
N GLY A 149 10.75 -11.06 9.05
CA GLY A 149 9.33 -10.96 9.40
C GLY A 149 8.49 -10.14 8.42
N TRP A 150 9.08 -9.77 7.28
CA TRP A 150 8.43 -9.04 6.20
C TRP A 150 8.78 -9.67 4.86
N HIS A 151 7.88 -9.50 3.90
CA HIS A 151 8.04 -10.01 2.55
C HIS A 151 7.45 -9.04 1.51
N VAL A 152 7.76 -9.33 0.24
CA VAL A 152 7.20 -8.58 -0.89
C VAL A 152 5.77 -9.10 -1.12
N PRO A 153 4.76 -8.23 -1.15
CA PRO A 153 3.36 -8.64 -1.19
C PRO A 153 3.04 -9.49 -2.40
N SER A 154 2.27 -10.54 -2.19
CA SER A 154 1.59 -11.29 -3.24
C SER A 154 0.42 -10.50 -3.83
N ASP A 155 -0.09 -10.96 -4.96
CA ASP A 155 -1.27 -10.38 -5.60
C ASP A 155 -2.53 -10.53 -4.74
N ALA A 156 -2.61 -11.61 -3.95
CA ALA A 156 -3.69 -11.85 -3.00
C ALA A 156 -3.66 -10.88 -1.80
N GLU A 157 -2.47 -10.43 -1.38
CA GLU A 157 -2.31 -9.45 -0.29
C GLU A 157 -2.65 -8.04 -0.76
N TRP A 158 -2.22 -7.68 -1.97
CA TRP A 158 -2.70 -6.48 -2.66
C TRP A 158 -4.23 -6.48 -2.78
N CYS A 159 -4.82 -7.60 -3.21
CA CYS A 159 -6.26 -7.76 -3.27
C CYS A 159 -6.95 -7.54 -1.92
N THR A 160 -6.39 -8.11 -0.85
CA THR A 160 -6.90 -7.95 0.51
C THR A 160 -6.83 -6.49 0.97
N LEU A 161 -5.78 -5.75 0.59
CA LEU A 161 -5.64 -4.32 0.87
C LEU A 161 -6.73 -3.52 0.14
N GLU A 162 -6.89 -3.74 -1.17
CA GLU A 162 -7.86 -3.04 -2.02
C GLU A 162 -9.30 -3.25 -1.53
N ASN A 163 -9.69 -4.51 -1.31
CA ASN A 163 -11.01 -4.89 -0.79
C ASN A 163 -11.29 -4.32 0.60
N PHE A 164 -10.25 -4.13 1.42
CA PHE A 164 -10.41 -3.44 2.68
C PHE A 164 -10.64 -1.94 2.46
N VAL A 165 -9.83 -1.29 1.62
CA VAL A 165 -9.88 0.17 1.40
C VAL A 165 -11.20 0.63 0.77
N GLU A 166 -11.76 -0.17 -0.14
CA GLU A 166 -13.07 0.08 -0.74
C GLU A 166 -13.86 -1.21 -0.89
N VAL A 167 -14.83 -1.41 0.02
CA VAL A 167 -15.75 -2.54 -0.04
C VAL A 167 -16.51 -2.50 -1.39
N ASN A 168 -16.53 -3.63 -2.09
CA ASN A 168 -17.10 -3.86 -3.44
C ASN A 168 -16.14 -3.68 -4.64
N THR A 169 -14.83 -3.57 -4.42
CA THR A 169 -13.87 -3.96 -5.46
C THR A 169 -13.99 -5.47 -5.70
N ASP A 170 -13.84 -5.92 -6.95
CA ASP A 170 -13.91 -7.34 -7.36
C ASP A 170 -13.27 -8.28 -6.32
N PRO A 171 -14.07 -9.00 -5.51
CA PRO A 171 -13.58 -9.71 -4.33
C PRO A 171 -12.68 -10.88 -4.70
N THR A 172 -12.67 -11.27 -5.98
CA THR A 172 -11.89 -12.40 -6.47
C THR A 172 -10.53 -12.00 -7.02
N CYS A 173 -10.32 -10.70 -7.26
CA CYS A 173 -9.12 -10.15 -7.89
C CYS A 173 -8.59 -10.86 -9.14
N ASN A 174 -9.49 -11.49 -9.91
CA ASN A 174 -9.09 -12.33 -11.04
C ASN A 174 -8.97 -11.56 -12.35
N LEU A 175 -9.46 -10.32 -12.40
CA LEU A 175 -9.47 -9.53 -13.64
C LEU A 175 -8.29 -8.55 -13.71
N THR A 176 -7.84 -8.31 -14.94
CA THR A 176 -6.92 -7.21 -15.27
C THR A 176 -7.74 -5.93 -15.44
N GLY A 177 -7.20 -4.79 -14.99
CA GLY A 177 -7.84 -3.48 -15.16
C GLY A 177 -8.09 -2.75 -13.84
N GLY A 178 -8.98 -1.76 -13.91
CA GLY A 178 -9.27 -0.83 -12.81
C GLY A 178 -10.08 -1.48 -11.70
N ARG A 179 -9.67 -1.25 -10.46
CA ARG A 179 -10.29 -1.76 -9.24
C ARG A 179 -10.90 -0.63 -8.43
N GLY A 180 -12.18 -0.83 -8.11
CA GLY A 180 -12.99 0.12 -7.34
C GLY A 180 -13.32 1.38 -8.12
N THR A 181 -13.88 2.36 -7.40
CA THR A 181 -14.23 3.68 -7.95
C THR A 181 -13.26 4.76 -7.48
N ASN A 182 -12.71 4.62 -6.27
CA ASN A 182 -11.71 5.54 -5.73
C ASN A 182 -10.62 4.83 -4.91
N THR A 183 -10.32 3.56 -5.22
CA THR A 183 -9.38 2.76 -4.42
C THR A 183 -7.98 3.35 -4.50
N GLY A 184 -7.57 3.81 -5.69
CA GLY A 184 -6.29 4.49 -5.89
C GLY A 184 -6.21 5.80 -5.13
N GLY A 185 -7.24 6.64 -5.19
CA GLY A 185 -7.28 7.89 -4.44
C GLY A 185 -7.15 7.72 -2.93
N LYS A 186 -7.76 6.67 -2.37
CA LYS A 186 -7.64 6.36 -0.94
C LYS A 186 -6.26 5.84 -0.53
N LEU A 187 -5.49 5.28 -1.47
CA LEU A 187 -4.14 4.76 -1.25
C LEU A 187 -3.06 5.83 -1.46
N LYS A 188 -3.24 6.73 -2.42
CA LYS A 188 -2.30 7.81 -2.76
C LYS A 188 -2.15 8.82 -1.62
N GLU A 189 -0.96 9.41 -1.51
CA GLU A 189 -0.78 10.66 -0.76
C GLU A 189 -1.79 11.71 -1.23
N ALA A 190 -2.40 12.42 -0.28
CA ALA A 190 -3.36 13.48 -0.56
C ALA A 190 -2.65 14.77 -1.01
N GLY A 191 -3.31 15.54 -1.87
CA GLY A 191 -2.73 16.78 -2.42
C GLY A 191 -1.71 16.51 -3.53
N THR A 192 -0.90 17.51 -3.86
CA THR A 192 0.01 17.47 -5.03
C THR A 192 1.45 17.81 -4.63
N SER A 193 1.85 17.42 -3.41
CA SER A 193 3.23 17.64 -2.94
C SER A 193 4.22 16.82 -3.74
N HIS A 194 3.91 15.54 -3.95
CA HIS A 194 4.70 14.65 -4.80
C HIS A 194 3.97 14.23 -6.08
N TRP A 195 2.64 14.17 -6.04
CA TRP A 195 1.82 13.84 -7.21
C TRP A 195 1.58 15.06 -8.09
N SER A 196 1.64 14.87 -9.41
CA SER A 196 1.19 15.85 -10.38
C SER A 196 -0.31 16.15 -10.24
N SER A 197 -0.71 17.36 -10.59
CA SER A 197 -2.13 17.75 -10.67
C SER A 197 -2.82 17.01 -11.83
N PRO A 198 -4.03 16.44 -11.64
CA PRO A 198 -4.97 16.73 -10.55
C PRO A 198 -4.87 15.83 -9.30
N ASN A 199 -4.03 14.80 -9.31
CA ASN A 199 -4.03 13.71 -8.33
C ASN A 199 -5.47 13.21 -8.01
N SER A 200 -6.20 12.85 -9.06
CA SER A 200 -7.63 12.52 -9.04
C SER A 200 -8.02 11.60 -7.88
N GLY A 201 -9.00 12.04 -7.09
CA GLY A 201 -9.59 11.27 -5.99
C GLY A 201 -8.73 11.10 -4.74
N ALA A 202 -7.52 11.66 -4.71
CA ALA A 202 -6.57 11.41 -3.64
C ALA A 202 -6.97 12.04 -2.30
N ASP A 203 -7.25 11.18 -1.31
CA ASP A 203 -7.60 11.59 0.06
C ASP A 203 -6.75 10.91 1.13
N ASN A 204 -5.93 9.91 0.77
CA ASN A 204 -5.09 9.12 1.69
C ASN A 204 -5.83 8.57 2.91
N SER A 205 -7.14 8.35 2.82
CA SER A 205 -7.97 7.91 3.95
C SER A 205 -7.60 6.52 4.47
N SER A 206 -6.86 5.72 3.68
CA SER A 206 -6.29 4.44 4.13
C SER A 206 -5.06 4.59 5.03
N GLY A 207 -4.36 5.73 4.96
CA GLY A 207 -3.06 5.93 5.59
C GLY A 207 -1.89 5.24 4.87
N PHE A 208 -2.12 4.58 3.73
CA PHE A 208 -1.09 3.90 2.95
C PHE A 208 -0.03 4.88 2.42
N THR A 209 -0.44 6.08 2.00
CA THR A 209 0.45 7.17 1.56
C THR A 209 1.38 6.73 0.41
N ALA A 210 0.79 6.22 -0.68
CA ALA A 210 1.55 5.87 -1.87
C ALA A 210 2.13 7.11 -2.58
N LEU A 211 3.37 7.00 -3.05
CA LEU A 211 4.10 8.06 -3.77
C LEU A 211 4.43 7.64 -5.22
N PRO A 212 4.46 8.59 -6.16
CA PRO A 212 4.65 8.33 -7.59
C PRO A 212 6.13 8.17 -7.95
N GLY A 213 6.69 7.01 -7.66
CA GLY A 213 8.11 6.71 -7.90
C GLY A 213 8.52 6.52 -9.36
N GLY A 214 7.56 6.56 -10.30
CA GLY A 214 7.79 6.30 -11.71
C GLY A 214 8.30 4.86 -11.95
N TYR A 215 9.01 4.69 -13.06
CA TYR A 215 9.60 3.40 -13.42
C TYR A 215 10.89 3.54 -14.21
N ARG A 216 11.52 2.39 -14.49
CA ARG A 216 12.63 2.25 -15.44
C ARG A 216 12.31 1.22 -16.51
N LEU A 217 12.47 1.58 -17.79
CA LEU A 217 12.28 0.66 -18.91
C LEU A 217 13.44 -0.33 -19.04
N ALA A 218 13.12 -1.56 -19.43
CA ALA A 218 14.10 -2.60 -19.71
C ALA A 218 14.72 -2.50 -21.11
N ALA A 219 14.03 -1.82 -22.04
CA ALA A 219 14.40 -1.75 -23.45
C ALA A 219 15.56 -0.78 -23.71
N ASP A 220 15.52 0.39 -23.07
CA ASP A 220 16.52 1.46 -23.25
C ASP A 220 17.10 2.01 -21.93
N GLY A 221 16.61 1.53 -20.78
CA GLY A 221 17.06 1.97 -19.47
C GLY A 221 16.58 3.36 -19.06
N SER A 222 15.66 3.97 -19.82
CA SER A 222 15.09 5.27 -19.51
C SER A 222 14.22 5.21 -18.25
N PHE A 223 14.21 6.32 -17.51
CA PHE A 223 13.32 6.53 -16.38
C PHE A 223 12.14 7.39 -16.83
N GLY A 224 10.93 7.03 -16.39
CA GLY A 224 9.72 7.71 -16.82
C GLY A 224 8.77 7.99 -15.66
N TYR A 225 8.02 9.09 -15.80
CA TYR A 225 6.80 9.39 -15.06
C TYR A 225 6.91 9.49 -13.54
N LEU A 226 8.07 9.91 -13.02
CA LEU A 226 8.17 10.39 -11.63
C LEU A 226 7.16 11.53 -11.43
N GLY A 227 6.39 11.48 -10.35
CA GLY A 227 5.32 12.45 -10.09
C GLY A 227 3.96 12.07 -10.67
N ASP A 228 3.93 11.29 -11.75
CA ASP A 228 2.69 10.97 -12.47
C ASP A 228 2.15 9.57 -12.14
N TYR A 229 3.04 8.57 -12.04
CA TYR A 229 2.66 7.19 -11.76
C TYR A 229 3.46 6.60 -10.61
N GLY A 230 2.79 5.80 -9.80
CA GLY A 230 3.41 4.88 -8.86
C GLY A 230 3.12 3.45 -9.30
N LEU A 231 4.19 2.68 -9.52
CA LEU A 231 4.10 1.28 -9.93
C LEU A 231 4.76 0.39 -8.87
N TRP A 232 4.05 -0.64 -8.40
CA TRP A 232 4.55 -1.56 -7.39
C TRP A 232 4.46 -3.01 -7.82
N TRP A 233 5.59 -3.72 -7.74
CA TRP A 233 5.59 -5.16 -8.00
C TRP A 233 4.75 -5.94 -6.98
N SER A 234 4.12 -6.99 -7.48
CA SER A 234 3.71 -8.15 -6.70
C SER A 234 4.78 -9.24 -6.82
N ALA A 235 4.97 -10.03 -5.76
CA ALA A 235 5.77 -11.26 -5.80
C ALA A 235 5.11 -12.38 -6.62
N THR A 236 3.84 -12.23 -7.01
CA THR A 236 3.10 -13.22 -7.80
C THR A 236 3.47 -13.13 -9.28
N GLU A 237 3.95 -14.25 -9.81
CA GLU A 237 4.22 -14.43 -11.24
C GLU A 237 2.91 -14.38 -12.05
N GLY A 238 2.93 -13.71 -13.19
CA GLY A 238 1.83 -13.72 -14.15
C GLY A 238 1.94 -14.88 -15.12
N ASP A 239 3.11 -15.01 -15.74
CA ASP A 239 3.53 -16.14 -16.56
C ASP A 239 5.06 -16.20 -16.63
N ALA A 240 5.61 -16.97 -17.58
CA ALA A 240 7.07 -17.11 -17.74
C ALA A 240 7.81 -15.78 -17.94
N THR A 241 7.20 -14.79 -18.59
CA THR A 241 7.83 -13.50 -18.94
C THR A 241 7.26 -12.31 -18.16
N LEU A 242 6.05 -12.43 -17.61
CA LEU A 242 5.32 -11.34 -16.97
C LEU A 242 5.12 -11.55 -15.46
N ALA A 243 5.05 -10.45 -14.72
CA ALA A 243 4.69 -10.44 -13.30
C ALA A 243 3.61 -9.40 -13.02
N TRP A 244 2.78 -9.65 -12.00
CA TRP A 244 1.72 -8.74 -11.61
C TRP A 244 2.30 -7.49 -10.92
N TYR A 245 1.66 -6.35 -11.14
CA TYR A 245 1.95 -5.11 -10.45
C TYR A 245 0.67 -4.31 -10.18
N ARG A 246 0.79 -3.26 -9.37
CA ARG A 246 -0.23 -2.25 -9.14
C ARG A 246 0.20 -0.91 -9.70
N ASP A 247 -0.75 -0.21 -10.29
CA ASP A 247 -0.57 1.10 -10.90
C ASP A 247 -1.57 2.10 -10.30
N LEU A 248 -1.01 3.20 -9.78
CA LEU A 248 -1.74 4.37 -9.34
C LEU A 248 -1.26 5.57 -10.16
N GLY A 249 -2.19 6.28 -10.78
CA GLY A 249 -1.92 7.44 -11.62
C GLY A 249 -2.49 8.74 -11.07
N TYR A 250 -1.88 9.84 -11.47
CA TYR A 250 -2.30 11.19 -11.09
C TYR A 250 -3.66 11.60 -11.70
N ASP A 251 -4.04 11.03 -12.83
CA ASP A 251 -5.20 11.42 -13.64
C ASP A 251 -6.46 10.58 -13.37
N TYR A 252 -6.34 9.47 -12.63
CA TYR A 252 -7.49 8.62 -12.24
C TYR A 252 -7.50 8.26 -10.74
N ALA A 253 -8.70 7.89 -10.29
CA ALA A 253 -9.02 7.60 -8.89
C ALA A 253 -8.98 6.09 -8.55
N VAL A 254 -9.03 5.22 -9.56
CA VAL A 254 -9.01 3.76 -9.40
C VAL A 254 -7.59 3.23 -9.17
N ALA A 255 -7.47 2.02 -8.63
CA ALA A 255 -6.19 1.29 -8.60
C ALA A 255 -6.17 0.28 -9.74
N TYR A 256 -5.14 0.29 -10.59
CA TYR A 256 -5.05 -0.66 -11.69
C TYR A 256 -4.20 -1.87 -11.32
N ARG A 257 -4.63 -3.04 -11.82
CA ARG A 257 -3.91 -4.30 -11.76
C ARG A 257 -3.57 -4.75 -13.18
N TYR A 258 -2.27 -4.87 -13.46
CA TYR A 258 -1.73 -5.29 -14.75
C TYR A 258 -0.54 -6.23 -14.54
N ASN A 259 -0.05 -6.82 -15.62
CA ASN A 259 1.21 -7.54 -15.63
C ASN A 259 2.12 -7.00 -16.73
N ASP A 260 3.42 -7.06 -16.49
CA ASP A 260 4.43 -6.60 -17.45
C ASP A 260 5.73 -7.39 -17.26
N THR A 261 6.66 -7.19 -18.18
CA THR A 261 7.96 -7.89 -18.24
C THR A 261 8.76 -7.74 -16.96
N LYS A 262 9.28 -8.87 -16.47
CA LYS A 262 10.03 -8.97 -15.19
C LYS A 262 11.33 -8.16 -15.16
N SER A 263 11.81 -7.69 -16.30
CA SER A 263 12.99 -6.84 -16.44
C SER A 263 12.75 -5.35 -16.22
N LEU A 264 11.50 -4.89 -16.09
CA LEU A 264 11.17 -3.50 -15.75
C LEU A 264 11.55 -3.17 -14.31
N GLY A 265 11.84 -1.90 -14.07
CA GLY A 265 12.13 -1.38 -12.73
C GLY A 265 10.92 -0.70 -12.12
N PHE A 266 10.26 -1.35 -11.14
CA PHE A 266 9.15 -0.77 -10.37
C PHE A 266 9.48 -0.69 -8.87
N SER A 267 8.69 0.09 -8.14
CA SER A 267 8.84 0.23 -6.69
C SER A 267 8.43 -1.07 -5.98
N VAL A 268 8.87 -1.20 -4.73
CA VAL A 268 8.49 -2.29 -3.82
C VAL A 268 8.08 -1.69 -2.50
N ARG A 269 7.12 -2.34 -1.85
CA ARG A 269 6.72 -2.03 -0.48
C ARG A 269 6.42 -3.33 0.23
N CYS A 270 7.03 -3.55 1.39
CA CYS A 270 6.87 -4.83 2.08
C CYS A 270 5.61 -4.84 2.95
N VAL A 271 5.07 -6.05 3.13
CA VAL A 271 4.00 -6.38 4.07
C VAL A 271 4.56 -7.36 5.11
N ARG A 272 4.05 -7.29 6.34
CA ARG A 272 4.48 -8.14 7.45
C ARG A 272 3.84 -9.53 7.34
N ASP A 273 4.62 -10.56 7.68
CA ASP A 273 4.19 -11.97 7.72
C ASP A 273 3.01 -12.21 8.69
#